data_AF-A0A851IE88-F1
#
_entry.id   AF-A0A851IE88-F1
#
_cell.length_a   1.000
_cell.length_b   1.000
_cell.length_c   1.000
_cell.angle_alpha   90.00
_cell.angle_beta   90.00
_cell.angle_gamma   90.00
#
_symmetry.space_group_name_H-M   'P 1'
#
loop_
_entity.id
_entity.type
_entity.pdbx_description
1 polymer ?
#
loop_
_entity_poly.entity_id
_entity_poly.type
_entity_poly.pdbx_seq_one_letter_code
_entity_poly.pdbx_strand_id
1 'polypeptide(L)'
;MDRKKAITLVCIAIFVFFLGGAFLAYSSGIKTQELQTKVKLEQEKTKQEMIKNQNEQQQMAQVTTLQKTSTSAAARKRTNYEAELMDRMSSVQDIGFDGTNGEMGAQANRAYKAWDKELNKIYRLFMSELPASQKTRLQNEERAWLKKMIDTVERELDDSCGLDENGTRMACGTLATLIEIGTKLDMVKARTIELAKMYDELHGN
;
A
#
# COMPACT_ATOMS: atom_id res chain seq x y z
N MET A 1 -74.98 -5.38 -11.89
CA MET A 1 -73.71 -4.63 -11.99
C MET A 1 -73.55 -4.17 -13.43
N ASP A 2 -73.52 -2.85 -13.67
CA ASP A 2 -73.53 -2.28 -15.02
C ASP A 2 -72.32 -2.72 -15.86
N ARG A 3 -72.55 -3.19 -17.09
CA ARG A 3 -71.49 -3.55 -18.05
C ARG A 3 -70.47 -2.43 -18.26
N LYS A 4 -70.88 -1.17 -18.14
CA LYS A 4 -70.00 0.01 -18.20
C LYS A 4 -69.05 0.08 -16.99
N LYS A 5 -69.52 -0.23 -15.79
CA LYS A 5 -68.70 -0.22 -14.55
C LYS A 5 -67.67 -1.37 -14.52
N ALA A 6 -67.99 -2.52 -15.13
CA ALA A 6 -67.06 -3.63 -15.28
C ALA A 6 -65.92 -3.33 -16.27
N ILE A 7 -66.20 -2.65 -17.39
CA ILE A 7 -65.19 -2.27 -18.38
C ILE A 7 -64.23 -1.20 -17.82
N THR A 8 -64.73 -0.22 -17.06
CA THR A 8 -63.89 0.81 -16.44
C THR A 8 -62.91 0.22 -15.40
N LEU A 9 -63.34 -0.77 -14.61
CA LEU A 9 -62.49 -1.45 -13.63
C LEU A 9 -61.36 -2.29 -14.27
N VAL A 10 -61.65 -2.94 -15.41
CA VAL A 10 -60.64 -3.71 -16.17
C VAL A 10 -59.60 -2.79 -16.83
N CYS A 11 -60.02 -1.63 -17.34
CA CYS A 11 -59.08 -0.65 -17.92
C CYS A 11 -58.14 -0.02 -16.87
N ILE A 12 -58.62 0.23 -15.65
CA ILE A 12 -57.78 0.77 -14.56
C ILE A 12 -56.75 -0.27 -14.11
N ALA A 13 -57.13 -1.54 -13.99
CA ALA A 13 -56.20 -2.61 -13.60
C ALA A 13 -55.06 -2.83 -14.62
N ILE A 14 -55.33 -2.65 -15.92
CA ILE A 14 -54.30 -2.75 -16.98
C ILE A 14 -53.35 -1.55 -16.94
N PHE A 15 -53.84 -0.33 -16.66
CA PHE A 15 -53.00 0.87 -16.58
C PHE A 15 -52.00 0.86 -15.41
N VAL A 16 -52.35 0.25 -14.27
CA VAL A 16 -51.42 0.15 -13.12
C VAL A 16 -50.28 -0.85 -13.38
N PHE A 17 -50.51 -1.90 -14.19
CA PHE A 17 -49.48 -2.90 -14.52
C PHE A 17 -48.40 -2.36 -15.47
N PHE A 18 -48.74 -1.45 -16.39
CA PHE A 18 -47.76 -0.86 -17.33
C PHE A 18 -46.90 0.26 -16.72
N LEU A 19 -47.37 0.95 -15.68
CA LEU A 19 -46.57 2.00 -15.01
C LEU A 19 -45.52 1.44 -14.04
N GLY A 20 -45.76 0.26 -13.45
CA GLY A 20 -44.78 -0.41 -12.58
C GLY A 20 -43.57 -1.00 -13.31
N GLY A 21 -43.78 -1.52 -14.54
CA GLY A 21 -42.69 -2.08 -15.37
C GLY A 21 -41.72 -1.01 -15.89
N ALA A 22 -42.21 0.19 -16.19
CA ALA A 22 -41.39 1.30 -16.66
C ALA A 22 -40.43 1.83 -15.57
N PHE A 23 -40.80 1.75 -14.29
CA PHE A 23 -39.96 2.20 -13.17
C PHE A 23 -38.75 1.28 -12.92
N LEU A 24 -38.91 -0.03 -13.08
CA LEU A 24 -37.80 -0.99 -12.94
C LEU A 24 -36.85 -0.97 -14.15
N ALA A 25 -37.36 -0.75 -15.36
CA ALA A 25 -36.52 -0.57 -16.56
C ALA A 25 -35.74 0.76 -16.52
N TYR A 26 -36.37 1.85 -16.03
CA TYR A 26 -35.72 3.15 -15.89
C TYR A 26 -34.60 3.15 -14.84
N SER A 27 -34.84 2.55 -13.66
CA SER A 27 -33.83 2.45 -12.60
C SER A 27 -32.64 1.55 -12.95
N SER A 28 -32.85 0.46 -13.71
CA SER A 28 -31.75 -0.35 -14.27
C SER A 28 -30.97 0.37 -15.37
N GLY A 29 -31.63 1.18 -16.21
CA GLY A 29 -30.99 1.99 -17.25
C GLY A 29 -30.04 3.05 -16.69
N ILE A 30 -30.44 3.75 -15.62
CA ILE A 30 -29.60 4.75 -14.94
C ILE A 30 -28.35 4.09 -14.34
N LYS A 31 -28.48 2.96 -13.64
CA LYS A 31 -27.32 2.23 -13.10
C LYS A 31 -26.37 1.75 -14.21
N THR A 32 -26.89 1.34 -15.35
CA THR A 32 -26.06 0.91 -16.49
C THR A 32 -25.32 2.08 -17.13
N GLN A 33 -25.96 3.25 -17.23
CA GLN A 33 -25.34 4.47 -17.75
C GLN A 33 -24.24 4.99 -16.80
N GLU A 34 -24.45 4.95 -15.48
CA GLU A 34 -23.41 5.29 -14.49
C GLU A 34 -22.21 4.33 -14.54
N LEU A 35 -22.45 3.04 -14.73
CA LEU A 35 -21.36 2.08 -14.85
C LEU A 35 -20.55 2.34 -16.13
N GLN A 36 -21.23 2.65 -17.24
CA GLN A 36 -20.56 2.99 -18.50
C GLN A 36 -19.80 4.32 -18.43
N THR A 37 -20.31 5.34 -17.74
CA THR A 37 -19.57 6.59 -17.55
C THR A 37 -18.37 6.40 -16.62
N LYS A 38 -18.50 5.59 -15.56
CA LYS A 38 -17.36 5.24 -14.69
C LYS A 38 -16.29 4.45 -15.44
N VAL A 39 -16.68 3.47 -16.26
CA VAL A 39 -15.73 2.70 -17.10
C VAL A 39 -15.04 3.59 -18.12
N LYS A 40 -15.76 4.51 -18.78
CA LYS A 40 -15.15 5.49 -19.71
C LYS A 40 -14.21 6.45 -19.00
N LEU A 41 -14.59 6.94 -17.81
CA LEU A 41 -13.76 7.83 -16.99
C LEU A 41 -12.49 7.14 -16.52
N GLU A 42 -12.58 5.90 -16.04
CA GLU A 42 -11.41 5.08 -15.67
C GLU A 42 -10.55 4.77 -16.89
N GLN A 43 -11.15 4.46 -18.05
CA GLN A 43 -10.41 4.23 -19.29
C GLN A 43 -9.71 5.51 -19.79
N GLU A 44 -10.31 6.69 -19.64
CA GLU A 44 -9.70 7.99 -19.95
C GLU A 44 -8.58 8.34 -18.95
N LYS A 45 -8.75 8.06 -17.66
CA LYS A 45 -7.67 8.21 -16.67
C LYS A 45 -6.50 7.29 -16.99
N THR A 46 -6.74 6.02 -17.31
CA THR A 46 -5.69 5.08 -17.71
C THR A 46 -5.01 5.52 -18.99
N LYS A 47 -5.75 6.07 -19.97
CA LYS A 47 -5.15 6.67 -21.18
C LYS A 47 -4.33 7.91 -20.87
N GLN A 48 -4.80 8.81 -19.99
CA GLN A 48 -4.04 9.97 -19.56
C GLN A 48 -2.78 9.59 -18.77
N GLU A 49 -2.86 8.57 -17.93
CA GLU A 49 -1.72 8.06 -17.17
C GLU A 49 -0.71 7.36 -18.08
N MET A 50 -1.15 6.57 -19.06
CA MET A 50 -0.26 6.01 -20.09
C MET A 50 0.39 7.11 -20.93
N ILE A 51 -0.35 8.12 -21.39
CA ILE A 51 0.21 9.25 -22.14
C ILE A 51 1.19 10.04 -21.27
N LYS A 52 0.89 10.26 -19.99
CA LYS A 52 1.80 10.92 -19.04
C LYS A 52 3.07 10.11 -18.83
N ASN A 53 2.97 8.80 -18.62
CA ASN A 53 4.13 7.92 -18.45
C ASN A 53 4.97 7.83 -19.74
N GLN A 54 4.34 7.83 -20.91
CA GLN A 54 5.02 7.82 -22.21
C GLN A 54 5.70 9.17 -22.50
N ASN A 55 5.07 10.29 -22.12
CA ASN A 55 5.64 11.63 -22.24
C ASN A 55 6.75 11.88 -21.19
N GLU A 56 6.66 11.29 -19.99
CA GLU A 56 7.74 11.25 -19.01
C GLU A 56 8.93 10.39 -19.49
N GLN A 57 8.69 9.27 -20.19
CA GLN A 57 9.75 8.51 -20.87
C GLN A 57 10.39 9.28 -22.04
N GLN A 58 9.61 10.05 -22.82
CA GLN A 58 10.14 10.89 -23.90
C GLN A 58 10.89 12.14 -23.37
N GLN A 59 10.43 12.72 -22.26
CA GLN A 59 11.15 13.80 -21.56
C GLN A 59 12.42 13.29 -20.89
N MET A 60 12.44 12.06 -20.34
CA MET A 60 13.67 11.40 -19.87
C MET A 60 14.67 11.19 -21.02
N ALA A 61 14.22 10.84 -22.23
CA ALA A 61 15.09 10.69 -23.40
C ALA A 61 15.63 12.04 -23.93
N GLN A 62 14.84 13.13 -23.90
CA GLN A 62 15.33 14.46 -24.30
C GLN A 62 16.19 15.14 -23.23
N VAL A 63 15.90 14.98 -21.94
CA VAL A 63 16.73 15.50 -20.84
C VAL A 63 18.07 14.76 -20.76
N THR A 64 18.11 13.47 -21.11
CA THR A 64 19.37 12.71 -21.27
C THR A 64 20.23 13.23 -22.43
N THR A 65 19.64 13.92 -23.42
CA THR A 65 20.36 14.42 -24.61
C THR A 65 20.79 15.89 -24.48
N LEU A 66 20.26 16.66 -23.52
CA LEU A 66 20.60 18.09 -23.31
C LEU A 66 21.28 18.41 -21.98
N GLN A 67 21.38 17.47 -21.03
CA GLN A 67 22.18 17.62 -19.80
C GLN A 67 23.64 17.14 -19.96
N LYS A 68 24.18 17.30 -21.17
CA LYS A 68 25.61 17.20 -21.46
C LYS A 68 26.04 18.53 -22.05
N THR A 69 26.13 19.58 -21.23
CA THR A 69 27.19 20.61 -21.21
C THR A 69 26.80 21.73 -20.23
N SER A 70 27.67 21.98 -19.24
CA SER A 70 27.64 23.06 -18.22
C SER A 70 26.58 22.88 -17.12
N THR A 71 26.85 22.80 -15.81
CA THR A 71 28.02 22.98 -14.93
C THR A 71 27.51 22.38 -13.60
N SER A 72 28.14 21.49 -12.84
CA SER A 72 29.51 21.38 -12.39
C SER A 72 29.76 19.93 -11.96
N ALA A 73 30.95 19.43 -12.28
CA ALA A 73 31.54 18.28 -11.63
C ALA A 73 31.85 18.65 -10.18
N ALA A 74 30.86 18.56 -9.30
CA ALA A 74 31.13 18.22 -7.91
C ALA A 74 31.28 16.70 -7.89
N ALA A 75 32.46 16.21 -7.52
CA ALA A 75 32.72 14.80 -7.35
C ALA A 75 31.59 14.17 -6.53
N ARG A 76 30.70 13.40 -7.19
CA ARG A 76 29.64 12.66 -6.51
C ARG A 76 30.33 11.68 -5.59
N LYS A 77 30.29 11.98 -4.30
CA LYS A 77 30.77 11.09 -3.26
C LYS A 77 29.88 9.86 -3.34
N ARG A 78 30.43 8.71 -3.77
CA ARG A 78 29.72 7.44 -3.63
C ARG A 78 29.36 7.30 -2.16
N THR A 79 28.09 7.21 -1.84
CA THR A 79 27.65 6.89 -0.49
C THR A 79 27.85 5.40 -0.24
N ASN A 80 28.07 5.04 1.02
CA ASN A 80 28.09 3.66 1.48
C ASN A 80 27.14 3.56 2.69
N TYR A 81 25.93 4.08 2.50
CA TYR A 81 24.92 4.19 3.53
C TYR A 81 24.54 2.82 4.08
N GLU A 82 24.45 1.79 3.23
CA GLU A 82 24.20 0.42 3.69
C GLU A 82 25.28 -0.03 4.68
N ALA A 83 26.57 0.12 4.36
CA ALA A 83 27.61 -0.29 5.29
C ALA A 83 27.61 0.55 6.57
N GLU A 84 27.38 1.86 6.47
CA GLU A 84 27.26 2.72 7.64
C GLU A 84 26.03 2.36 8.50
N LEU A 85 24.92 1.97 7.87
CA LEU A 85 23.74 1.46 8.56
C LEU A 85 24.08 0.16 9.29
N MET A 86 24.74 -0.79 8.62
CA MET A 86 25.14 -2.06 9.22
C MET A 86 26.10 -1.85 10.39
N ASP A 87 27.02 -0.89 10.30
CA ASP A 87 27.90 -0.48 11.39
C ASP A 87 27.11 0.09 12.57
N ARG A 88 26.19 1.04 12.33
CA ARG A 88 25.30 1.60 13.38
C ARG A 88 24.44 0.53 14.06
N MET A 89 24.00 -0.48 13.31
CA MET A 89 23.14 -1.54 13.82
C MET A 89 23.91 -2.74 14.39
N SER A 90 25.24 -2.78 14.26
CA SER A 90 26.07 -3.90 14.75
C SER A 90 25.98 -4.12 16.27
N SER A 91 25.77 -3.06 17.05
CA SER A 91 25.63 -3.14 18.50
C SER A 91 24.20 -3.47 18.95
N VAL A 92 23.24 -3.53 18.03
CA VAL A 92 21.84 -3.84 18.34
C VAL A 92 21.68 -5.36 18.35
N GLN A 93 21.42 -5.92 19.52
CA GLN A 93 20.99 -7.31 19.61
C GLN A 93 19.61 -7.46 18.98
N ASP A 94 19.53 -8.06 17.79
CA ASP A 94 18.29 -8.29 17.05
C ASP A 94 17.98 -9.76 16.78
N ILE A 95 18.79 -10.66 17.35
CA ILE A 95 18.62 -12.12 17.32
C ILE A 95 19.02 -12.71 18.67
N GLY A 96 18.63 -13.97 18.90
CA GLY A 96 19.08 -14.74 20.07
C GLY A 96 18.60 -14.14 21.40
N PHE A 97 17.36 -13.69 21.45
CA PHE A 97 16.74 -13.20 22.69
C PHE A 97 16.58 -14.35 23.69
N ASP A 98 16.76 -14.04 24.97
CA ASP A 98 16.76 -15.01 26.07
C ASP A 98 15.86 -14.58 27.25
N GLY A 99 15.71 -15.48 28.21
CA GLY A 99 14.90 -15.26 29.41
C GLY A 99 13.42 -15.61 29.23
N THR A 100 12.58 -15.00 30.06
CA THR A 100 11.12 -15.15 30.01
C THR A 100 10.52 -14.53 28.75
N ASN A 101 9.30 -14.91 28.38
CA ASN A 101 8.60 -14.30 27.24
C ASN A 101 8.48 -12.77 27.36
N GLY A 102 8.32 -12.25 28.57
CA GLY A 102 8.29 -10.80 28.81
C GLY A 102 9.65 -10.14 28.53
N GLU A 103 10.74 -10.77 28.96
CA GLU A 103 12.11 -10.28 28.74
C GLU A 103 12.49 -10.35 27.27
N MET A 104 12.24 -11.48 26.61
CA MET A 104 12.45 -11.64 25.16
C MET A 104 11.66 -10.58 24.37
N GLY A 105 10.39 -10.35 24.72
CA GLY A 105 9.57 -9.33 24.08
C GLY A 105 10.11 -7.91 24.29
N ALA A 106 10.63 -7.61 25.49
CA ALA A 106 11.26 -6.33 25.76
C ALA A 106 12.58 -6.15 25.00
N GLN A 107 13.39 -7.21 24.86
CA GLN A 107 14.61 -7.20 24.04
C GLN A 107 14.28 -6.96 22.56
N ALA A 108 13.36 -7.75 21.99
CA ALA A 108 12.90 -7.59 20.62
C ALA A 108 12.31 -6.20 20.35
N ASN A 109 11.56 -5.63 21.29
CA ASN A 109 11.02 -4.27 21.14
C ASN A 109 12.10 -3.19 21.16
N ARG A 110 13.19 -3.36 21.92
CA ARG A 110 14.33 -2.44 21.87
C ARG A 110 15.02 -2.51 20.50
N ALA A 111 15.23 -3.71 19.98
CA ALA A 111 15.78 -3.92 18.64
C ALA A 111 14.89 -3.30 17.55
N TYR A 112 13.58 -3.55 17.62
CA TYR A 112 12.59 -3.01 16.69
C TYR A 112 12.64 -1.48 16.66
N LYS A 113 12.65 -0.83 17.83
CA LYS A 113 12.73 0.63 17.92
C LYS A 113 14.03 1.19 17.34
N ALA A 114 15.14 0.48 17.48
CA ALA A 114 16.42 0.89 16.90
C ALA A 114 16.38 0.81 15.36
N TRP A 115 15.89 -0.30 14.81
CA TRP A 115 15.72 -0.46 13.37
C TRP A 115 14.68 0.52 12.79
N ASP A 116 13.54 0.73 13.45
CA ASP A 116 12.50 1.67 13.01
C ASP A 116 13.00 3.13 13.00
N LYS A 117 13.87 3.48 13.95
CA LYS A 117 14.52 4.79 13.96
C LYS A 117 15.40 5.00 12.71
N GLU A 118 16.16 3.98 12.31
CA GLU A 118 16.98 4.04 11.10
C GLU A 118 16.11 4.02 9.83
N LEU A 119 15.01 3.24 9.79
CA LEU A 119 14.02 3.27 8.71
C LEU A 119 13.47 4.67 8.50
N ASN A 120 13.01 5.32 9.57
CA ASN A 120 12.47 6.67 9.51
C ASN A 120 13.53 7.70 9.10
N LYS A 121 14.78 7.51 9.51
CA LYS A 121 15.89 8.38 9.13
C LYS A 121 16.12 8.32 7.62
N ILE A 122 16.24 7.12 7.04
CA ILE A 122 16.48 6.99 5.61
C ILE A 122 15.27 7.41 4.76
N TYR A 123 14.05 7.11 5.22
CA TYR A 123 12.84 7.58 4.57
C TYR A 123 12.80 9.12 4.48
N ARG A 124 13.21 9.83 5.55
CA ARG A 124 13.31 11.30 5.54
C ARG A 124 14.35 11.82 4.53
N LEU A 125 15.47 11.12 4.36
CA LEU A 125 16.47 11.47 3.34
C LEU A 125 15.87 11.42 1.94
N PHE A 126 15.21 10.30 1.59
CA PHE A 126 14.48 10.19 0.33
C PHE A 126 13.42 11.28 0.16
N MET A 127 12.65 11.57 1.21
CA MET A 127 11.65 12.65 1.17
C MET A 127 12.26 14.04 1.01
N SER A 128 13.55 14.24 1.28
CA SER A 128 14.23 15.52 1.07
C SER A 128 14.83 15.65 -0.34
N GLU A 129 15.28 14.56 -0.94
CA GLU A 129 16.10 14.58 -2.16
C GLU A 129 15.36 14.16 -3.43
N LEU A 130 14.39 13.25 -3.34
CA LEU A 130 13.69 12.72 -4.53
C LEU A 130 12.85 13.80 -5.21
N PRO A 131 12.60 13.73 -6.53
CA PRO A 131 11.61 14.57 -7.19
C PRO A 131 10.18 14.20 -6.75
N ALA A 132 9.22 15.12 -6.93
CA ALA A 132 7.86 14.97 -6.40
C ALA A 132 7.14 13.68 -6.83
N SER A 133 7.33 13.25 -8.10
CA SER A 133 6.76 12.01 -8.61
C SER A 133 7.31 10.77 -7.88
N GLN A 134 8.63 10.72 -7.68
CA GLN A 134 9.28 9.62 -6.96
C GLN A 134 8.95 9.63 -5.46
N LYS A 135 8.80 10.82 -4.82
CA LYS A 135 8.30 10.90 -3.42
C LYS A 135 6.91 10.28 -3.29
N THR A 136 6.01 10.60 -4.22
CA THR A 136 4.63 10.07 -4.22
C THR A 136 4.63 8.56 -4.38
N ARG A 137 5.47 8.04 -5.28
CA ARG A 137 5.64 6.61 -5.48
C ARG A 137 6.16 5.93 -4.20
N LEU A 138 7.25 6.41 -3.62
CA LEU A 138 7.82 5.85 -2.39
C LEU A 138 6.81 5.89 -1.23
N GLN A 139 6.05 6.97 -1.08
CA GLN A 139 4.98 7.04 -0.08
C GLN A 139 3.92 5.95 -0.26
N ASN A 140 3.53 5.65 -1.49
CA ASN A 140 2.57 4.59 -1.78
C ASN A 140 3.17 3.21 -1.52
N GLU A 141 4.44 3.01 -1.85
CA GLU A 141 5.19 1.78 -1.54
C GLU A 141 5.29 1.56 -0.02
N GLU A 142 5.61 2.59 0.77
CA GLU A 142 5.64 2.50 2.24
C GLU A 142 4.25 2.22 2.84
N ARG A 143 3.18 2.82 2.32
CA ARG A 143 1.80 2.53 2.76
C ARG A 143 1.42 1.08 2.48
N ALA A 144 1.75 0.59 1.28
CA ALA A 144 1.48 -0.80 0.90
C ALA A 144 2.30 -1.77 1.75
N TRP A 145 3.57 -1.45 2.03
CA TRP A 145 4.44 -2.23 2.90
C TRP A 145 3.92 -2.29 4.34
N LEU A 146 3.47 -1.16 4.91
CA LEU A 146 2.84 -1.14 6.24
C LEU A 146 1.58 -2.01 6.29
N LYS A 147 0.73 -1.97 5.25
CA LYS A 147 -0.42 -2.86 5.15
C LYS A 147 0.04 -4.33 5.13
N LYS A 148 1.04 -4.66 4.30
CA LYS A 148 1.60 -6.00 4.23
C LYS A 148 2.15 -6.47 5.58
N MET A 149 2.76 -5.57 6.37
CA MET A 149 3.24 -5.88 7.71
C MET A 149 2.09 -6.26 8.65
N ILE A 150 1.00 -5.48 8.64
CA ILE A 150 -0.19 -5.78 9.44
C ILE A 150 -0.77 -7.14 9.03
N ASP A 151 -0.99 -7.36 7.73
CA ASP A 151 -1.53 -8.62 7.21
C ASP A 151 -0.62 -9.81 7.55
N THR A 152 0.71 -9.61 7.54
CA THR A 152 1.69 -10.64 7.89
C THR A 152 1.64 -10.97 9.37
N VAL A 153 1.58 -9.97 10.25
CA VAL A 153 1.42 -10.18 11.70
C VAL A 153 0.13 -10.94 12.00
N GLU A 154 -0.99 -10.53 11.39
CA GLU A 154 -2.28 -11.21 11.59
C GLU A 154 -2.21 -12.68 11.16
N ARG A 155 -1.62 -12.94 9.99
CA ARG A 155 -1.43 -14.32 9.49
C ARG A 155 -0.53 -15.15 10.41
N GLU A 156 0.63 -14.63 10.83
CA GLU A 156 1.54 -15.35 11.73
C GLU A 156 0.88 -15.65 13.09
N LEU A 157 0.03 -14.74 13.57
CA LEU A 157 -0.75 -14.95 14.79
C LEU A 157 -1.83 -16.00 14.59
N ASP A 158 -2.56 -16.00 13.47
CA ASP A 158 -3.56 -17.03 13.16
C ASP A 158 -2.89 -18.42 13.01
N ASP A 159 -1.78 -18.48 12.30
CA ASP A 159 -1.01 -19.70 12.06
C ASP A 159 -0.46 -20.28 13.37
N SER A 160 0.06 -19.43 14.27
CA SER A 160 0.71 -19.86 15.51
C SER A 160 -0.26 -20.09 16.66
N CYS A 161 -1.28 -19.25 16.80
CA CYS A 161 -2.24 -19.33 17.90
C CYS A 161 -3.38 -20.30 17.56
N GLY A 162 -3.62 -20.56 16.27
CA GLY A 162 -4.70 -21.38 15.75
C GLY A 162 -6.04 -20.65 15.71
N LEU A 163 -6.96 -21.23 14.94
CA LEU A 163 -8.34 -20.74 14.79
C LEU A 163 -9.32 -21.71 15.44
N ASP A 164 -10.38 -21.18 16.04
CA ASP A 164 -11.51 -21.97 16.53
C ASP A 164 -12.44 -22.43 15.38
N GLU A 165 -13.50 -23.15 15.72
CA GLU A 165 -14.49 -23.66 14.75
C GLU A 165 -15.22 -22.57 13.94
N ASN A 166 -15.21 -21.32 14.42
CA ASN A 166 -15.81 -20.17 13.76
C ASN A 166 -14.79 -19.33 12.98
N GLY A 167 -13.53 -19.77 12.91
CA GLY A 167 -12.45 -19.02 12.27
C GLY A 167 -11.93 -17.84 13.10
N THR A 168 -12.21 -17.81 14.41
CA THR A 168 -11.72 -16.77 15.32
C THR A 168 -10.40 -17.20 15.95
N ARG A 169 -9.43 -16.30 16.02
CA ARG A 169 -8.11 -16.57 16.62
C ARG A 169 -8.24 -16.99 18.08
N MET A 170 -7.63 -18.13 18.41
CA MET A 170 -7.53 -18.61 19.79
C MET A 170 -6.52 -17.78 20.60
N ALA A 171 -6.69 -17.73 21.92
CA ALA A 171 -5.80 -16.99 22.79
C ALA A 171 -4.44 -17.69 22.96
N CYS A 172 -3.35 -16.99 22.63
CA CYS A 172 -1.97 -17.48 22.76
C CYS A 172 -1.14 -16.77 23.85
N GLY A 173 -1.79 -15.95 24.69
CA GLY A 173 -1.14 -15.28 25.82
C GLY A 173 0.09 -14.46 25.40
N THR A 174 1.18 -14.57 26.15
CA THR A 174 2.43 -13.82 25.89
C THR A 174 3.14 -14.22 24.60
N LEU A 175 2.82 -15.40 24.03
CA LEU A 175 3.35 -15.82 22.73
C LEU A 175 2.86 -14.90 21.61
N ALA A 176 1.63 -14.39 21.69
CA ALA A 176 1.08 -13.43 20.73
C ALA A 176 1.98 -12.19 20.60
N THR A 177 2.38 -11.63 21.74
CA THR A 177 3.23 -10.44 21.80
C THR A 177 4.61 -10.71 21.21
N LEU A 178 5.17 -11.90 21.43
CA LEU A 178 6.46 -12.31 20.87
C LEU A 178 6.41 -12.45 19.34
N ILE A 179 5.36 -13.09 18.82
CA ILE A 179 5.15 -13.24 17.37
C ILE A 179 5.00 -11.86 16.74
N GLU A 180 4.14 -11.00 17.29
CA GLU A 180 3.93 -9.66 16.77
C GLU A 180 5.23 -8.85 16.71
N ILE A 181 5.98 -8.80 17.80
CA ILE A 181 7.20 -7.97 17.85
C ILE A 181 8.34 -8.57 17.03
N GLY A 182 8.46 -9.90 16.98
CA GLY A 182 9.46 -10.60 16.17
C GLY A 182 9.22 -10.35 14.69
N THR A 183 8.00 -10.57 14.21
CA THR A 183 7.61 -10.33 12.81
C THR A 183 7.83 -8.87 12.42
N LYS A 184 7.44 -7.92 13.29
CA LYS A 184 7.68 -6.49 13.04
C LYS A 184 9.17 -6.16 12.95
N LEU A 185 9.99 -6.69 13.86
CA LEU A 185 11.44 -6.50 13.85
C LEU A 185 12.05 -6.97 12.52
N ASP A 186 11.74 -8.19 12.09
CA ASP A 186 12.28 -8.76 10.86
C ASP A 186 11.91 -7.92 9.64
N MET A 187 10.64 -7.51 9.55
CA MET A 187 10.15 -6.72 8.42
C MET A 187 10.74 -5.30 8.39
N VAL A 188 10.88 -4.63 9.54
CA VAL A 188 11.52 -3.30 9.62
C VAL A 188 13.00 -3.40 9.28
N LYS A 189 13.72 -4.40 9.80
CA LYS A 189 15.13 -4.64 9.48
C LYS A 189 15.33 -4.82 7.98
N ALA A 190 14.56 -5.70 7.35
CA ALA A 190 14.63 -5.95 5.91
C ALA A 190 14.33 -4.69 5.09
N ARG A 191 13.26 -3.95 5.43
CA ARG A 191 12.89 -2.72 4.71
C ARG A 191 13.94 -1.62 4.87
N THR A 192 14.54 -1.48 6.04
CA THR A 192 15.61 -0.48 6.29
C THR A 192 16.83 -0.75 5.41
N ILE A 193 17.23 -2.02 5.29
CA ILE A 193 18.36 -2.43 4.43
C ILE A 193 18.02 -2.22 2.95
N GLU A 194 16.81 -2.54 2.52
CA GLU A 194 16.35 -2.29 1.16
C GLU A 194 16.39 -0.79 0.81
N LEU A 195 15.85 0.06 1.69
CA LEU A 195 15.91 1.52 1.53
C LEU A 195 17.36 2.00 1.46
N ALA A 196 18.27 1.43 2.27
CA ALA A 196 19.69 1.79 2.27
C ALA A 196 20.38 1.51 0.94
N LYS A 197 20.12 0.32 0.37
CA LYS A 197 20.62 -0.04 -0.96
C LYS A 197 20.11 0.91 -2.04
N MET A 198 18.82 1.21 -2.04
CA MET A 198 18.24 2.18 -2.99
C MET A 198 18.84 3.59 -2.83
N TYR A 199 19.21 3.98 -1.61
CA TYR A 199 19.83 5.27 -1.36
C TYR A 199 21.27 5.32 -1.90
N ASP A 200 22.02 4.23 -1.75
CA ASP A 200 23.35 4.10 -2.36
C ASP A 200 23.29 4.06 -3.88
N GLU A 201 22.29 3.41 -4.48
CA GLU A 201 22.06 3.44 -5.93
C GLU A 201 21.75 4.86 -6.44
N LEU A 202 20.99 5.65 -5.67
CA LEU A 202 20.66 7.03 -6.01
C LEU A 202 21.90 7.95 -6.06
N HIS A 203 22.90 7.68 -5.22
CA HIS A 203 24.11 8.50 -5.07
C HIS A 203 25.39 7.89 -5.66
N GLY A 204 25.33 6.62 -6.08
CA GLY A 204 26.48 5.82 -6.49
C GLY A 204 26.95 6.04 -7.94
N ASN A 205 26.30 6.91 -8.71
CA ASN A 205 26.58 7.15 -10.15
C ASN A 205 27.33 8.46 -10.42
#